data_AF-A0A7I8IIS6-F1
#
_entry.id   AF-A0A7I8IIS6-F1
#
_cell.length_a   1.000
_cell.length_b   1.000
_cell.length_c   1.000
_cell.angle_alpha   90.00
_cell.angle_beta   90.00
_cell.angle_gamma   90.00
#
_symmetry.space_group_name_H-M   'P 1'
#
loop_
_entity.id
_entity.type
_entity.pdbx_description
1 polymer ?
#
loop_
_entity_poly.entity_id
_entity_poly.type
_entity_poly.pdbx_seq_one_letter_code
_entity_poly.pdbx_strand_id
1 'polypeptide(L)'
;MLQDVADLDLSDWHGKVSVPKQVVIPKDPSSIPEAVSKAGLTLPLIAKPLIVDGTAKSHELFLAYDQFSLSLLEPPLVLQEFVNHGGVLFKVFIVGDAIKVVRRFSLPDVTKQDLSHSSGVFRFPRVSCSAASADDADLDPGVSELPPRALLERLVNELRWRLGLRLFNIDIIREHGTKDRYYVIDINYFPGYGKMPGYEHIFTEFLLGLVRGNYK
;
A
#
# COMPACT_ATOMS: atom_id res chain seq x y z
N MET A 1 7.10 -10.05 -1.96
CA MET A 1 6.04 -9.24 -2.59
C MET A 1 6.44 -7.78 -2.73
N LEU A 2 6.58 -6.98 -1.66
CA LEU A 2 7.05 -5.59 -1.85
C LEU A 2 8.50 -5.50 -2.33
N GLN A 3 9.36 -6.45 -1.95
CA GLN A 3 10.73 -6.51 -2.50
C GLN A 3 10.73 -6.65 -4.02
N ASP A 4 9.81 -7.44 -4.59
CA ASP A 4 9.68 -7.61 -6.03
C ASP A 4 9.32 -6.30 -6.75
N VAL A 5 8.66 -5.35 -6.07
CA VAL A 5 8.45 -3.99 -6.57
C VAL A 5 9.70 -3.13 -6.40
N ALA A 6 10.38 -3.23 -5.26
CA ALA A 6 11.60 -2.47 -5.00
C ALA A 6 12.74 -2.81 -5.98
N ASP A 7 12.77 -4.04 -6.46
CA ASP A 7 13.73 -4.52 -7.46
C ASP A 7 13.33 -4.13 -8.90
N LEU A 8 12.19 -3.46 -9.09
CA LEU A 8 11.77 -2.89 -10.36
C LEU A 8 12.28 -1.46 -10.51
N ASP A 9 12.91 -1.18 -11.65
CA ASP A 9 13.18 0.19 -12.09
C ASP A 9 12.07 0.67 -13.04
N LEU A 10 10.85 0.78 -12.50
CA LEU A 10 9.69 1.27 -13.25
C LEU A 10 9.65 2.80 -13.18
N SER A 11 10.41 3.42 -14.07
CA SER A 11 10.39 4.87 -14.31
C SER A 11 10.26 5.16 -15.80
N ASP A 12 9.23 5.89 -16.20
CA ASP A 12 9.03 6.35 -17.57
C ASP A 12 8.30 7.71 -17.60
N TRP A 13 7.81 8.09 -18.78
CA TRP A 13 7.06 9.33 -18.99
C TRP A 13 5.66 9.34 -18.35
N HIS A 14 5.13 8.18 -17.95
CA HIS A 14 3.89 8.05 -17.17
C HIS A 14 4.13 8.20 -15.67
N GLY A 15 5.37 7.97 -15.23
CA GLY A 15 5.82 8.23 -13.86
C GLY A 15 6.75 7.16 -13.32
N LYS A 16 6.98 7.24 -12.01
CA LYS A 16 7.86 6.36 -11.26
C LYS A 16 7.07 5.59 -10.21
N VAL A 17 7.25 4.27 -10.18
CA VAL A 17 6.72 3.39 -9.13
C VAL A 17 7.88 2.93 -8.25
N SER A 18 7.68 2.99 -6.94
CA SER A 18 8.64 2.45 -5.97
C SER A 18 7.93 1.97 -4.71
N VAL A 19 8.69 1.59 -3.68
CA VAL A 19 8.16 1.25 -2.35
C VAL A 19 8.78 2.23 -1.36
N PRO A 20 8.02 2.77 -0.38
CA PRO A 20 8.62 3.61 0.65
C PRO A 20 9.64 2.78 1.42
N LYS A 21 10.73 3.41 1.90
CA LYS A 21 11.76 2.65 2.60
C LYS A 21 11.15 1.97 3.82
N GLN A 22 11.59 0.75 4.07
CA GLN A 22 11.05 -0.05 5.16
C GLN A 22 12.09 -1.00 5.74
N VAL A 23 11.89 -1.38 7.00
CA VAL A 23 12.69 -2.38 7.71
C VAL A 23 11.79 -3.34 8.46
N VAL A 24 12.15 -4.61 8.45
CA VAL A 24 11.47 -5.64 9.25
C VAL A 24 12.12 -5.72 10.62
N ILE A 25 11.31 -5.60 11.67
CA ILE A 25 11.71 -5.80 13.06
C ILE A 25 11.13 -7.14 13.53
N PRO A 26 11.97 -8.18 13.70
CA PRO A 26 11.46 -9.52 13.94
C PRO A 26 11.09 -9.80 15.40
N LYS A 27 11.79 -9.24 16.39
CA LYS A 27 11.60 -9.63 17.80
C LYS A 27 11.83 -8.54 18.83
N ASP A 28 13.03 -7.95 18.87
CA ASP A 28 13.46 -7.11 19.99
C ASP A 28 13.04 -5.64 19.83
N PRO A 29 12.12 -5.10 20.67
CA PRO A 29 11.73 -3.69 20.62
C PRO A 29 12.89 -2.72 20.86
N SER A 30 13.88 -3.11 21.66
CA SER A 30 15.01 -2.24 22.00
C SER A 30 15.96 -2.03 20.82
N SER A 31 15.95 -2.94 19.84
CA SER A 31 16.72 -2.85 18.61
C SER A 31 16.12 -1.88 17.56
N ILE A 32 14.88 -1.45 17.76
CA ILE A 32 14.13 -0.66 16.76
C ILE A 32 14.84 0.66 16.41
N PRO A 33 15.27 1.50 17.38
CA PRO A 33 15.89 2.78 17.05
C PRO A 33 17.20 2.62 16.24
N GLU A 34 18.00 1.60 16.55
CA GLU A 34 19.23 1.29 15.81
C GLU A 34 18.90 0.78 14.40
N ALA A 35 17.94 -0.14 14.26
CA ALA A 35 17.51 -0.67 12.97
C ALA A 35 16.98 0.45 12.05
N VAL A 36 16.19 1.38 12.60
CA VAL A 36 15.68 2.56 11.90
C VAL A 36 16.82 3.48 11.44
N SER A 37 17.78 3.76 12.32
CA SER A 37 18.95 4.59 11.99
C SER A 37 19.82 3.94 10.90
N LYS A 38 20.10 2.64 11.03
CA LYS A 38 20.90 1.87 10.06
C LYS A 38 20.22 1.77 8.70
N ALA A 39 18.89 1.66 8.67
CA ALA A 39 18.11 1.65 7.44
C ALA A 39 17.93 3.07 6.84
N GLY A 40 18.31 4.12 7.56
CA GLY A 40 18.19 5.51 7.11
C GLY A 40 16.74 5.91 6.83
N LEU A 41 15.81 5.47 7.68
CA LEU A 41 14.39 5.81 7.58
C LEU A 41 14.12 7.19 8.20
N THR A 42 13.23 7.96 7.58
CA THR A 42 12.78 9.26 8.07
C THR A 42 11.39 9.19 8.69
N LEU A 43 11.21 9.88 9.82
CA LEU A 43 9.91 10.00 10.48
C LEU A 43 8.94 10.88 9.67
N PRO A 44 7.62 10.64 9.76
CA PRO A 44 6.99 9.63 10.61
C PRO A 44 6.99 8.23 9.98
N LEU A 45 6.93 7.19 10.81
CA LEU A 45 6.96 5.78 10.38
C LEU A 45 5.64 5.07 10.68
N ILE A 46 5.09 4.39 9.67
CA ILE A 46 3.98 3.46 9.84
C ILE A 46 4.53 2.13 10.35
N ALA A 47 4.05 1.67 11.49
CA ALA A 47 4.27 0.32 11.98
C ALA A 47 3.11 -0.60 11.58
N LYS A 48 3.44 -1.69 10.89
CA LYS A 48 2.52 -2.73 10.43
C LYS A 48 2.87 -4.04 11.13
N PRO A 49 2.01 -4.60 11.99
CA PRO A 49 2.22 -5.92 12.57
C PRO A 49 2.42 -6.98 11.49
N LEU A 50 3.39 -7.89 11.68
CA LEU A 50 3.64 -9.00 10.76
C LEU A 50 2.77 -10.22 11.05
N ILE A 51 2.29 -10.37 12.28
CA ILE A 51 1.35 -11.44 12.62
C ILE A 51 0.00 -11.06 12.04
N VAL A 52 -0.49 -11.88 11.12
CA VAL A 52 -1.85 -11.82 10.57
C VAL A 52 -2.62 -13.04 11.08
N ASP A 53 -3.10 -12.97 12.33
CA ASP A 53 -3.85 -14.08 12.97
C ASP A 53 -5.38 -13.94 12.79
N GLY A 54 -5.82 -12.94 12.01
CA GLY A 54 -7.22 -12.67 11.74
C GLY A 54 -7.96 -11.99 12.90
N THR A 55 -7.26 -11.66 13.99
CA THR A 55 -7.85 -10.89 15.10
C THR A 55 -7.88 -9.40 14.76
N ALA A 56 -8.70 -8.63 15.50
CA ALA A 56 -8.70 -7.18 15.33
C ALA A 56 -7.33 -6.53 15.64
N LYS A 57 -6.50 -7.19 16.47
CA LYS A 57 -5.18 -6.70 16.90
C LYS A 57 -4.10 -6.89 15.83
N SER A 58 -4.19 -7.93 15.00
CA SER A 58 -3.22 -8.19 13.91
C SER A 58 -3.25 -7.19 12.77
N HIS A 59 -4.22 -6.26 12.75
CA HIS A 59 -4.43 -5.29 11.67
C HIS A 59 -4.36 -3.83 12.16
N GLU A 60 -3.84 -3.60 13.36
CA GLU A 60 -3.68 -2.26 13.92
C GLU A 60 -2.47 -1.59 13.29
N LEU A 61 -2.66 -0.37 12.77
CA LEU A 61 -1.57 0.46 12.27
C LEU A 61 -1.24 1.52 13.30
N PHE A 62 0.06 1.77 13.44
CA PHE A 62 0.57 2.80 14.30
C PHE A 62 1.42 3.78 13.50
N LEU A 63 1.36 5.06 13.83
CA LEU A 63 2.24 6.08 13.28
C LEU A 63 3.13 6.61 14.38
N ALA A 64 4.43 6.39 14.24
CA ALA A 64 5.45 6.88 15.15
C ALA A 64 5.98 8.22 14.63
N TYR A 65 5.91 9.25 15.47
CA TYR A 65 6.33 10.62 15.13
C TYR A 65 7.73 10.96 15.64
N ASP A 66 8.24 10.22 16.62
CA ASP A 66 9.54 10.44 17.22
C ASP A 66 10.29 9.13 17.48
N GLN A 67 11.60 9.24 17.66
CA GLN A 67 12.50 8.10 17.80
C GLN A 67 12.42 7.43 19.18
N PHE A 68 12.00 8.16 20.22
CA PHE A 68 11.89 7.62 21.59
C PHE A 68 10.73 6.63 21.67
N SER A 69 9.64 6.98 21.02
CA SER A 69 8.40 6.21 20.99
C SER A 69 8.49 4.92 20.16
N LEU A 70 9.52 4.76 19.32
CA LEU A 70 9.73 3.53 18.55
C LEU A 70 9.90 2.29 19.43
N SER A 71 10.50 2.44 20.60
CA SER A 71 10.72 1.34 21.56
C SER A 71 9.43 0.83 22.21
N LEU A 72 8.32 1.58 22.09
CA LEU A 72 6.99 1.21 22.58
C LEU A 72 6.26 0.26 21.64
N LEU A 73 6.75 0.09 20.42
CA LEU A 73 6.13 -0.80 19.42
C LEU A 73 6.45 -2.26 19.74
N GLU A 74 5.49 -3.15 19.49
CA GLU A 74 5.61 -4.58 19.77
C GLU A 74 5.89 -5.37 18.47
N PRO A 75 7.10 -5.94 18.28
CA PRO A 75 7.40 -6.82 17.16
C PRO A 75 6.66 -8.18 17.26
N PRO A 76 6.54 -8.93 16.16
CA PRO A 76 7.14 -8.68 14.85
C PRO A 76 6.34 -7.65 14.06
N LEU A 77 7.03 -6.70 13.44
CA LEU A 77 6.42 -5.62 12.65
C LEU A 77 7.32 -5.18 11.49
N VAL A 78 6.73 -4.44 10.57
CA VAL A 78 7.43 -3.67 9.54
C VAL A 78 7.29 -2.20 9.88
N LEU A 79 8.40 -1.47 9.89
CA LEU A 79 8.41 -0.01 9.88
C LEU A 79 8.60 0.46 8.45
N GLN A 80 7.71 1.33 7.98
CA GLN A 80 7.74 1.90 6.64
C GLN A 80 7.60 3.42 6.74
N GLU A 81 8.34 4.17 5.91
CA GLU A 81 8.19 5.62 5.82
C GLU A 81 6.76 6.02 5.45
N PHE A 82 6.21 6.99 6.17
CA PHE A 82 4.94 7.60 5.82
C PHE A 82 5.15 8.60 4.68
N VAL A 83 4.43 8.41 3.58
CA VAL A 83 4.43 9.35 2.45
C VAL A 83 3.09 10.07 2.46
N ASN A 84 3.10 11.41 2.54
CA ASN A 84 1.87 12.20 2.36
C ASN A 84 1.29 11.93 0.96
N HIS A 85 -0.01 11.67 0.90
CA HIS A 85 -0.71 11.21 -0.31
C HIS A 85 -2.15 11.75 -0.41
N GLY A 86 -2.45 12.83 0.32
CA GLY A 86 -3.74 13.52 0.29
C GLY A 86 -4.91 12.66 0.78
N GLY A 87 -4.65 11.63 1.57
CA GLY A 87 -5.70 10.77 2.13
C GLY A 87 -6.41 9.88 1.10
N VAL A 88 -5.81 9.62 -0.06
CA VAL A 88 -6.39 8.74 -1.09
C VAL A 88 -5.48 7.55 -1.41
N LEU A 89 -6.06 6.36 -1.40
CA LEU A 89 -5.44 5.11 -1.81
C LEU A 89 -6.09 4.60 -3.09
N PHE A 90 -5.28 4.16 -4.04
CA PHE A 90 -5.72 3.45 -5.24
C PHE A 90 -5.57 1.95 -5.02
N LYS A 91 -6.71 1.26 -4.85
CA LYS A 91 -6.77 -0.19 -4.76
C LYS A 91 -6.90 -0.78 -6.16
N VAL A 92 -5.82 -1.37 -6.65
CA VAL A 92 -5.73 -1.98 -7.96
C VAL A 92 -6.00 -3.47 -7.82
N PHE A 93 -7.12 -3.94 -8.33
CA PHE A 93 -7.48 -5.36 -8.40
C PHE A 93 -7.01 -5.98 -9.71
N ILE A 94 -6.38 -7.14 -9.62
CA ILE A 94 -5.89 -7.92 -10.75
C ILE A 94 -6.63 -9.25 -10.78
N VAL A 95 -7.22 -9.58 -11.93
CA VAL A 95 -7.86 -10.86 -12.22
C VAL A 95 -7.41 -11.34 -13.60
N GLY A 96 -6.37 -12.19 -13.63
CA GLY A 96 -5.71 -12.56 -14.88
C GLY A 96 -5.07 -11.34 -15.53
N ASP A 97 -5.55 -10.96 -16.71
CA ASP A 97 -5.12 -9.76 -17.43
C ASP A 97 -5.98 -8.52 -17.12
N ALA A 98 -7.11 -8.69 -16.42
CA ALA A 98 -8.01 -7.60 -16.11
C ALA A 98 -7.47 -6.77 -14.93
N ILE A 99 -7.46 -5.45 -15.11
CA ILE A 99 -7.08 -4.46 -14.10
C ILE A 99 -8.30 -3.60 -13.77
N LYS A 100 -8.63 -3.50 -12.49
CA LYS A 100 -9.70 -2.60 -12.01
C LYS A 100 -9.19 -1.76 -10.85
N VAL A 101 -9.29 -0.44 -10.96
CA VAL A 101 -8.87 0.50 -9.92
C VAL A 101 -10.09 1.03 -9.18
N VAL A 102 -10.00 1.12 -7.86
CA VAL A 102 -11.00 1.71 -6.97
C VAL A 102 -10.31 2.69 -6.03
N ARG A 103 -10.88 3.88 -5.85
CA ARG A 103 -10.38 4.85 -4.86
C ARG A 103 -10.90 4.53 -3.47
N ARG A 104 -10.05 4.70 -2.48
CA ARG A 104 -10.34 4.50 -1.05
C ARG A 104 -9.84 5.71 -0.29
N PHE A 105 -10.56 6.10 0.76
CA PHE A 105 -9.96 6.99 1.74
C PHE A 105 -8.76 6.30 2.40
N SER A 106 -7.80 7.09 2.84
CA SER A 106 -6.56 6.63 3.47
C SER A 106 -6.22 7.54 4.64
N LEU A 107 -5.05 7.35 5.24
CA LEU A 107 -4.55 8.21 6.30
C LEU A 107 -4.39 9.65 5.79
N PRO A 108 -4.85 10.66 6.55
CA PRO A 108 -4.63 12.05 6.18
C PRO A 108 -3.14 12.38 6.21
N ASP A 109 -2.77 13.46 5.52
CA ASP A 109 -1.39 13.92 5.51
C ASP A 109 -0.94 14.41 6.88
N VAL A 110 0.35 14.23 7.14
CA VAL A 110 1.02 14.74 8.32
C VAL A 110 1.63 16.09 8.00
N THR A 111 1.28 17.11 8.80
CA THR A 111 1.84 18.46 8.66
C THR A 111 3.12 18.64 9.48
N LYS A 112 3.88 19.69 9.19
CA LYS A 112 5.05 20.07 10.01
C LYS A 112 4.67 20.41 11.45
N GLN A 113 3.46 20.94 11.68
CA GLN A 113 2.95 21.20 13.02
C GLN A 113 2.68 19.90 13.78
N ASP A 114 2.12 18.90 13.10
CA ASP A 114 1.94 17.58 13.70
C ASP A 114 3.29 16.98 14.08
N LEU A 115 4.32 17.12 13.26
CA LEU A 115 5.68 16.65 13.58
C LEU A 115 6.33 17.39 14.76
N SER A 116 5.98 18.66 14.99
CA SER A 116 6.54 19.45 16.10
C SER A 116 5.77 19.33 17.40
N HIS A 117 4.48 19.00 17.35
CA HIS A 117 3.58 18.94 18.51
C HIS A 117 3.16 17.52 18.89
N SER A 118 3.28 16.56 17.98
CA SER A 118 2.96 15.16 18.26
C SER A 118 4.22 14.45 18.72
N SER A 119 4.18 13.96 19.95
CA SER A 119 5.13 12.98 20.49
C SER A 119 4.35 11.72 20.81
N GLY A 120 4.95 10.56 20.62
CA GLY A 120 4.31 9.28 20.85
C GLY A 120 4.13 8.45 19.59
N VAL A 121 3.53 7.28 19.85
CA VAL A 121 2.94 6.41 18.84
C VAL A 121 1.44 6.66 18.83
N PHE A 122 0.89 7.06 17.69
CA PHE A 122 -0.55 7.23 17.54
C PHE A 122 -1.15 6.00 16.88
N ARG A 123 -2.13 5.42 17.56
CA ARG A 123 -2.91 4.29 17.06
C ARG A 123 -3.97 4.80 16.10
N PHE A 124 -4.01 4.23 14.89
CA PHE A 124 -5.14 4.43 13.98
C PHE A 124 -6.07 3.22 14.08
N PRO A 125 -7.25 3.34 14.74
CA PRO A 125 -8.25 2.28 14.69
C PRO A 125 -8.71 2.13 13.24
N ARG A 126 -8.53 0.93 12.67
CA ARG A 126 -8.89 0.55 11.28
C ARG A 126 -9.09 1.76 10.36
N VAL A 127 -8.03 2.18 9.69
CA VAL A 127 -8.24 2.81 8.37
C VAL A 127 -8.93 1.81 7.44
N SER A 128 -9.08 0.53 7.77
CA SER A 128 -10.02 -0.37 7.07
C SER A 128 -11.52 -0.09 7.36
N CYS A 129 -11.87 1.00 8.06
CA CYS A 129 -13.16 1.69 7.95
C CYS A 129 -13.17 2.81 6.88
N SER A 130 -12.06 3.01 6.15
CA SER A 130 -12.04 3.51 4.76
C SER A 130 -12.44 2.43 3.74
N ALA A 131 -13.18 1.42 4.21
CA ALA A 131 -14.04 0.61 3.36
C ALA A 131 -14.99 1.45 2.50
N ALA A 132 -15.23 2.72 2.86
CA ALA A 132 -15.90 3.69 2.01
C ALA A 132 -15.10 3.87 0.72
N SER A 133 -15.76 3.53 -0.39
CA SER A 133 -15.29 3.97 -1.70
C SER A 133 -15.15 5.49 -1.67
N ALA A 134 -14.06 5.99 -2.23
CA ALA A 134 -13.90 7.42 -2.48
C ALA A 134 -14.22 7.76 -3.95
N ASP A 135 -14.78 6.82 -4.71
CA ASP A 135 -15.08 7.04 -6.13
C ASP A 135 -16.15 8.11 -6.38
N ASP A 136 -17.11 8.24 -5.45
CA ASP A 136 -18.21 9.21 -5.52
C ASP A 136 -17.97 10.45 -4.65
N ALA A 137 -16.78 10.55 -4.03
CA ALA A 137 -16.43 11.69 -3.18
C ALA A 137 -15.96 12.87 -4.03
N ASP A 138 -16.35 14.08 -3.63
CA ASP A 138 -15.82 15.32 -4.20
C ASP A 138 -14.42 15.57 -3.63
N LEU A 139 -13.41 15.09 -4.37
CA LEU A 139 -12.00 15.16 -4.01
C LEU A 139 -11.27 16.09 -4.97
N ASP A 140 -10.20 16.73 -4.48
CA ASP A 140 -9.29 17.48 -5.33
C ASP A 140 -8.82 16.60 -6.50
N PRO A 141 -9.03 17.01 -7.77
CA PRO A 141 -8.54 16.29 -8.94
C PRO A 141 -7.03 16.00 -8.88
N GLY A 142 -6.25 16.92 -8.30
CA GLY A 142 -4.80 16.79 -8.14
C GLY A 142 -4.38 15.63 -7.24
N VAL A 143 -5.28 15.13 -6.37
CA VAL A 143 -5.04 14.00 -5.47
C VAL A 143 -5.78 12.75 -5.95
N SER A 144 -6.96 12.90 -6.54
CA SER A 144 -7.87 11.77 -6.87
C SER A 144 -7.77 11.23 -8.29
N GLU A 145 -7.03 11.88 -9.20
CA GLU A 145 -6.73 11.35 -10.54
C GLU A 145 -6.13 9.94 -10.46
N LEU A 146 -6.66 9.01 -11.26
CA LEU A 146 -6.21 7.63 -11.28
C LEU A 146 -4.79 7.51 -11.86
N PRO A 147 -3.97 6.56 -11.36
CA PRO A 147 -2.68 6.26 -11.97
C PRO A 147 -2.83 5.93 -13.46
N PRO A 148 -1.92 6.38 -14.34
CA PRO A 148 -2.00 6.10 -15.77
C PRO A 148 -2.14 4.61 -16.06
N ARG A 149 -3.11 4.26 -16.91
CA ARG A 149 -3.40 2.85 -17.21
C ARG A 149 -2.17 2.09 -17.74
N ALA A 150 -1.38 2.71 -18.62
CA ALA A 150 -0.17 2.12 -19.16
C ALA A 150 0.89 1.82 -18.08
N LEU A 151 1.02 2.70 -17.07
CA LEU A 151 1.90 2.47 -15.92
C LEU A 151 1.44 1.24 -15.13
N LEU A 152 0.12 1.13 -14.87
CA LEU A 152 -0.47 -0.01 -14.16
C LEU A 152 -0.32 -1.31 -14.94
N GLU A 153 -0.54 -1.30 -16.26
CA GLU A 153 -0.39 -2.48 -17.12
C GLU A 153 1.05 -3.02 -17.08
N ARG A 154 2.05 -2.13 -17.16
CA ARG A 154 3.47 -2.51 -17.03
C ARG A 154 3.78 -3.09 -15.65
N LEU A 155 3.36 -2.40 -14.58
CA LEU A 155 3.57 -2.86 -13.21
C LEU A 155 2.93 -4.22 -12.95
N VAL A 156 1.66 -4.39 -13.33
CA VAL A 156 0.91 -5.63 -13.13
C VAL A 156 1.51 -6.77 -13.92
N ASN A 157 1.94 -6.54 -15.16
CA ASN A 157 2.61 -7.57 -15.95
C ASN A 157 3.90 -8.04 -15.26
N GLU A 158 4.79 -7.12 -14.89
CA GLU A 158 6.04 -7.46 -14.18
C GLU A 158 5.77 -8.26 -12.89
N LEU A 159 4.81 -7.81 -12.07
CA LEU A 159 4.49 -8.48 -10.82
C LEU A 159 3.85 -9.86 -11.02
N ARG A 160 3.03 -10.03 -12.06
CA ARG A 160 2.49 -11.36 -12.41
C ARG A 160 3.59 -12.35 -12.74
N TRP A 161 4.57 -11.93 -13.54
CA TRP A 161 5.72 -12.77 -13.91
C TRP A 161 6.59 -13.10 -12.70
N ARG A 162 6.93 -12.10 -11.88
CA ARG A 162 7.82 -12.26 -10.72
C ARG A 162 7.19 -13.05 -9.59
N LEU A 163 5.92 -12.78 -9.28
CA LEU A 163 5.21 -13.42 -8.16
C LEU A 163 4.52 -14.73 -8.56
N GLY A 164 4.35 -15.00 -9.85
CA GLY A 164 3.56 -16.14 -10.34
C GLY A 164 2.07 -16.05 -9.99
N LEU A 165 1.58 -14.85 -9.65
CA LEU A 165 0.21 -14.63 -9.22
C LEU A 165 -0.70 -14.20 -10.37
N ARG A 166 -1.98 -14.57 -10.30
CA ARG A 166 -3.02 -14.14 -11.25
C ARG A 166 -4.19 -13.43 -10.57
N LEU A 167 -4.36 -13.66 -9.27
CA LEU A 167 -5.42 -13.09 -8.44
C LEU A 167 -4.76 -12.42 -7.23
N PHE A 168 -4.62 -11.11 -7.32
CA PHE A 168 -4.06 -10.29 -6.26
C PHE A 168 -4.57 -8.86 -6.38
N ASN A 169 -4.31 -8.05 -5.36
CA ASN A 169 -4.39 -6.60 -5.49
C ASN A 169 -3.09 -5.93 -5.08
N ILE A 170 -2.99 -4.66 -5.47
CA ILE A 170 -1.91 -3.76 -5.12
C ILE A 170 -2.56 -2.51 -4.53
N ASP A 171 -2.06 -2.07 -3.39
CA ASP A 171 -2.46 -0.83 -2.75
C ASP A 171 -1.39 0.23 -3.08
N ILE A 172 -1.79 1.24 -3.85
CA ILE A 172 -0.92 2.28 -4.40
C ILE A 172 -1.33 3.64 -3.86
N ILE A 173 -0.37 4.43 -3.41
CA ILE A 173 -0.54 5.86 -3.08
C ILE A 173 0.27 6.72 -4.06
N ARG A 174 -0.16 7.97 -4.27
CA ARG A 174 0.59 8.98 -5.03
C ARG A 174 1.12 10.02 -4.06
N GLU A 175 2.40 10.38 -4.18
CA GLU A 175 3.02 11.40 -3.32
C GLU A 175 2.33 12.75 -3.55
N HIS A 176 1.81 13.33 -2.46
CA HIS A 176 1.11 14.61 -2.52
C HIS A 176 2.05 15.72 -3.00
N GLY A 177 1.56 16.54 -3.92
CA GLY A 177 2.33 17.60 -4.57
C GLY A 177 3.05 17.12 -5.83
N THR A 178 2.99 15.82 -6.15
CA THR A 178 3.55 15.25 -7.37
C THR A 178 2.44 14.71 -8.27
N LYS A 179 2.73 14.60 -9.56
CA LYS A 179 1.79 14.01 -10.54
C LYS A 179 2.13 12.58 -10.91
N ASP A 180 3.39 12.20 -10.69
CA ASP A 180 4.02 11.07 -11.37
C ASP A 180 4.78 10.14 -10.42
N ARG A 181 4.78 10.38 -9.09
CA ARG A 181 5.43 9.50 -8.12
C ARG A 181 4.43 8.66 -7.36
N TYR A 182 4.52 7.35 -7.57
CA TYR A 182 3.64 6.35 -7.02
C TYR A 182 4.40 5.39 -6.10
N TYR A 183 3.76 4.98 -5.02
CA TYR A 183 4.30 4.04 -4.06
C TYR A 183 3.38 2.86 -3.87
N VAL A 184 3.89 1.65 -4.07
CA VAL A 184 3.20 0.43 -3.67
C VAL A 184 3.44 0.21 -2.18
N ILE A 185 2.36 0.17 -1.40
CA ILE A 185 2.45 0.07 0.07
C ILE A 185 2.01 -1.29 0.61
N ASP A 186 1.25 -2.04 -0.18
CA ASP A 186 0.79 -3.40 0.16
C ASP A 186 0.41 -4.20 -1.09
N ILE A 187 0.55 -5.52 -1.02
CA ILE A 187 0.13 -6.48 -2.05
C ILE A 187 -0.54 -7.65 -1.32
N ASN A 188 -1.77 -7.99 -1.68
CA ASN A 188 -2.46 -9.14 -1.08
C ASN A 188 -2.73 -10.21 -2.13
N TYR A 189 -2.35 -11.45 -1.81
CA TYR A 189 -2.77 -12.62 -2.58
C TYR A 189 -4.25 -12.91 -2.32
N PHE A 190 -5.02 -13.10 -3.39
CA PHE A 190 -6.45 -13.40 -3.35
C PHE A 190 -7.24 -12.52 -2.34
N PRO A 191 -7.33 -11.20 -2.57
CA PRO A 191 -8.07 -10.31 -1.69
C PRO A 191 -9.58 -10.57 -1.77
N GLY A 192 -10.35 -9.92 -0.88
CA GLY A 192 -11.80 -9.86 -1.03
C GLY A 192 -12.21 -9.01 -2.24
N TYR A 193 -12.76 -9.65 -3.28
CA TYR A 193 -13.21 -8.97 -4.51
C TYR A 193 -14.65 -8.45 -4.47
N GLY A 194 -15.42 -8.71 -3.42
CA GLY A 194 -16.83 -8.29 -3.33
C GLY A 194 -17.06 -6.76 -3.35
N LYS A 195 -15.99 -5.96 -3.28
CA LYS A 195 -16.05 -4.50 -3.43
C LYS A 195 -15.45 -4.00 -4.76
N MET A 196 -15.09 -4.90 -5.67
CA MET A 196 -14.63 -4.58 -7.01
C MET A 196 -15.85 -4.48 -7.93
N PRO A 197 -16.11 -3.34 -8.58
CA PRO A 197 -17.25 -3.21 -9.48
C PRO A 197 -17.18 -4.21 -10.64
N GLY A 198 -18.24 -4.97 -10.85
CA GLY A 198 -18.35 -5.96 -11.93
C GLY A 198 -17.52 -7.24 -11.70
N TYR A 199 -17.19 -7.57 -10.44
CA TYR A 199 -16.33 -8.72 -10.14
C TYR A 199 -16.89 -10.04 -10.65
N GLU A 200 -18.21 -10.24 -10.64
CA GLU A 200 -18.86 -11.48 -11.09
C GLU A 200 -18.53 -11.76 -12.55
N HIS A 201 -18.63 -10.73 -13.40
CA HIS A 201 -18.38 -10.88 -14.84
C HIS A 201 -16.89 -11.08 -15.12
N ILE A 202 -16.03 -10.27 -14.48
CA ILE A 202 -14.57 -10.37 -14.64
C ILE A 202 -14.05 -11.75 -14.20
N PHE A 203 -14.54 -12.27 -13.07
CA PHE A 203 -14.18 -13.62 -12.60
C PHE A 203 -14.69 -14.70 -13.53
N THR A 204 -15.92 -14.57 -14.02
CA THR A 204 -16.50 -15.56 -14.94
C THR A 204 -15.66 -15.64 -16.22
N GLU A 205 -15.31 -14.51 -16.82
CA GLU A 205 -14.45 -14.46 -18.02
C GLU A 205 -13.06 -15.03 -17.75
N PHE A 206 -12.46 -14.70 -16.60
CA PHE A 206 -11.18 -15.26 -16.18
C PHE A 206 -11.23 -16.80 -16.07
N LEU A 207 -12.23 -17.35 -15.39
CA LEU A 207 -12.38 -18.80 -15.24
C LEU A 207 -12.64 -19.49 -16.59
N LEU A 208 -13.47 -18.88 -17.45
CA LEU A 208 -13.70 -19.39 -18.81
C LEU A 208 -12.41 -19.39 -19.64
N GLY A 209 -11.59 -18.35 -19.53
CA GLY A 209 -10.31 -18.29 -20.23
C GLY A 209 -9.31 -19.34 -19.73
N LEU A 210 -9.34 -19.73 -18.45
CA LEU A 210 -8.53 -20.83 -17.94
C LEU A 210 -8.94 -22.16 -18.57
N VAL A 211 -10.24 -22.44 -18.67
CA VAL A 211 -10.78 -23.65 -19.32
C VAL A 211 -10.39 -23.72 -20.80
N ARG A 212 -10.39 -22.56 -21.48
CA ARG A 212 -10.05 -22.46 -22.91
C ARG A 212 -8.54 -22.52 -23.19
N GLY A 213 -7.68 -22.52 -22.16
CA GLY A 213 -6.23 -22.51 -22.32
C GLY A 213 -5.67 -21.15 -22.78
N ASN A 214 -6.43 -20.06 -22.60
CA ASN A 214 -6.04 -18.72 -23.04
C ASN A 214 -4.96 -18.08 -22.15
N TYR A 215 -4.72 -18.64 -20.96
CA TYR A 215 -3.71 -18.16 -20.03
C TYR A 215 -2.57 -19.19 -19.90
N LYS A 216 -1.52 -19.03 -20.70
CA LYS A 216 -0.25 -19.75 -20.51
C LYS A 216 0.50 -19.14 -19.33
#